data_AF-A0A0G1VKC1-F1
#
_entry.id   AF-A0A0G1VKC1-F1
#
_cell.length_a   1.000
_cell.length_b   1.000
_cell.length_c   1.000
_cell.angle_alpha   90.00
_cell.angle_beta   90.00
_cell.angle_gamma   90.00
#
_symmetry.space_group_name_H-M   'P 1'
#
loop_
_entity.id
_entity.type
_entity.pdbx_description
1 polymer ?
#
loop_
_entity_poly.entity_id
_entity_poly.type
_entity_poly.pdbx_seq_one_letter_code
_entity_poly.pdbx_strand_id
1 'polypeptide(L)'
;MSPEIASSPDDRLIDHNFITLSEVNDMDESSWVKLKLEMQDFLCRTENLDNPAFTDDEVAAWIATNSETFNKFYQAMRAEKPEQLIGWWKNVMDEDNLNDGDFIGEWSKFKVEYGPRLIN
;
A
#
# COMPACT_ATOMS: atom_id res chain seq x y z
N MET A 1 -44.13 12.78 35.54
CA MET A 1 -43.25 11.61 35.33
C MET A 1 -42.97 11.56 33.85
N SER A 2 -41.83 12.11 33.42
CA SER A 2 -41.41 12.10 32.02
C SER A 2 -40.51 10.87 31.81
N PRO A 3 -40.64 10.13 30.71
CA PRO A 3 -39.84 8.95 30.47
C PRO A 3 -38.39 9.36 30.20
N GLU A 4 -37.47 8.72 30.92
CA GLU A 4 -36.03 8.72 30.62
C GLU A 4 -35.84 8.08 29.25
N ILE A 5 -35.43 8.88 28.26
CA ILE A 5 -34.89 8.33 27.01
C ILE A 5 -33.52 7.78 27.37
N ALA A 6 -33.45 6.48 27.62
CA ALA A 6 -32.21 5.74 27.62
C ALA A 6 -31.62 5.84 26.20
N SER A 7 -30.66 6.75 26.01
CA SER A 7 -29.81 6.76 24.83
C SER A 7 -29.08 5.42 24.77
N SER A 8 -29.50 4.57 23.83
CA SER A 8 -28.84 3.29 23.55
C SER A 8 -27.41 3.52 23.04
N PRO A 9 -26.49 2.60 23.34
CA PRO A 9 -25.08 2.71 23.00
C PRO A 9 -24.83 2.06 21.63
N ASP A 10 -24.98 2.79 20.55
CA ASP A 10 -24.56 2.31 19.23
C ASP A 10 -24.37 3.52 18.32
N ASP A 11 -23.12 3.80 17.94
CA ASP A 11 -22.66 4.34 16.64
C ASP A 11 -21.26 4.97 16.77
N ARG A 12 -20.30 4.17 17.23
CA ARG A 12 -18.91 4.35 16.80
C ARG A 12 -18.49 3.03 16.20
N LEU A 13 -19.01 2.80 15.00
CA LEU A 13 -18.33 2.03 13.96
C LEU A 13 -16.89 2.58 13.90
N ILE A 14 -15.99 1.96 14.67
CA ILE A 14 -14.56 2.11 14.45
C ILE A 14 -14.34 1.36 13.16
N ASP A 15 -14.31 2.13 12.07
CA ASP A 15 -13.85 1.68 10.77
C ASP A 15 -12.54 0.90 10.99
N HIS A 16 -12.58 -0.41 10.67
CA HIS A 16 -11.59 -1.40 11.11
C HIS A 16 -10.21 -1.25 10.43
N ASN A 17 -9.83 -0.05 9.98
CA ASN A 17 -8.49 0.21 9.48
C ASN A 17 -7.99 1.65 9.72
N PHE A 18 -8.40 2.30 10.81
CA PHE A 18 -7.82 3.59 11.18
C PHE A 18 -6.36 3.42 11.65
N ILE A 19 -5.40 3.60 10.74
CA ILE A 19 -3.97 3.65 11.10
C ILE A 19 -3.75 4.90 11.97
N THR A 20 -3.31 4.67 13.19
CA THR A 20 -3.04 5.76 14.14
C THR A 20 -1.68 6.40 13.87
N LEU A 21 -1.53 7.69 14.20
CA LEU A 21 -0.22 8.35 14.22
C LEU A 21 0.79 7.63 15.14
N SER A 22 0.29 6.93 16.17
CA SER A 22 1.13 6.09 17.03
C SER A 22 1.75 4.93 16.26
N GLU A 23 0.97 4.21 15.44
CA GLU A 23 1.49 3.12 14.60
C GLU A 23 2.56 3.60 13.61
N VAL A 24 2.39 4.79 13.02
CA VAL A 24 3.42 5.39 12.15
C VAL A 24 4.72 5.66 12.94
N ASN A 25 4.60 6.19 14.16
CA ASN A 25 5.76 6.53 15.00
C ASN A 25 6.46 5.29 15.58
N ASP A 26 5.73 4.19 15.77
CA ASP A 26 6.27 2.93 16.28
C ASP A 26 6.98 2.09 15.19
N MET A 27 6.84 2.45 13.91
CA MET A 27 7.56 1.79 12.82
C MET A 27 9.05 2.14 12.82
N ASP A 28 9.88 1.15 13.17
CA ASP A 28 11.32 1.22 13.00
C ASP A 28 11.73 1.10 11.51
N GLU A 29 12.98 1.46 11.19
CA GLU A 29 13.45 1.47 9.81
C GLU A 29 13.41 0.07 9.16
N SER A 30 13.58 -1.01 9.93
CA SER A 30 13.47 -2.38 9.40
C SER A 30 12.03 -2.68 8.97
N SER A 31 11.05 -2.24 9.76
CA SER A 31 9.62 -2.36 9.43
C SER A 31 9.27 -1.59 8.15
N TRP A 32 9.81 -0.37 7.99
CA TRP A 32 9.64 0.41 6.76
C TRP A 32 10.31 -0.24 5.54
N VAL A 33 11.50 -0.84 5.72
CA VAL A 33 12.15 -1.58 4.63
C VAL A 33 11.34 -2.82 4.24
N LYS A 34 10.82 -3.55 5.23
CA LYS A 34 9.99 -4.74 4.99
C LYS A 34 8.72 -4.39 4.21
N LEU A 35 7.98 -3.38 4.68
CA LEU A 35 6.78 -2.87 4.04
C LEU A 35 7.04 -2.51 2.57
N LYS A 36 8.13 -1.78 2.32
CA LYS A 36 8.55 -1.42 0.96
C LYS A 36 8.75 -2.64 0.06
N LEU A 37 9.44 -3.67 0.55
CA LEU A 37 9.72 -4.88 -0.22
C LEU A 37 8.44 -5.68 -0.51
N GLU A 38 7.55 -5.81 0.47
CA GLU A 38 6.29 -6.55 0.32
C GLU A 38 5.33 -5.83 -0.65
N MET A 39 5.24 -4.50 -0.60
CA MET A 39 4.48 -3.72 -1.58
C MET A 39 5.07 -3.82 -2.99
N GLN A 40 6.40 -3.87 -3.10
CA GLN A 40 7.08 -4.03 -4.40
C GLN A 40 6.83 -5.41 -5.00
N ASP A 41 6.90 -6.47 -4.19
CA ASP A 41 6.58 -7.84 -4.60
C ASP A 41 5.12 -7.97 -5.03
N PHE A 42 4.19 -7.35 -4.27
CA PHE A 42 2.78 -7.32 -4.61
C PHE A 42 2.51 -6.71 -5.98
N LEU A 43 3.10 -5.54 -6.29
CA LEU A 43 2.95 -4.90 -7.59
C LEU A 43 3.55 -5.76 -8.71
N CYS A 44 4.72 -6.35 -8.46
CA CYS A 44 5.38 -7.24 -9.39
C CYS A 44 4.47 -8.43 -9.76
N ARG A 45 3.89 -9.09 -8.75
CA ARG A 45 2.94 -10.19 -8.99
C ARG A 45 1.69 -9.71 -9.70
N THR A 46 1.09 -8.61 -9.23
CA THR A 46 -0.17 -8.07 -9.76
C THR A 46 -0.07 -7.70 -11.24
N GLU A 47 1.01 -7.04 -11.65
CA GLU A 47 1.23 -6.65 -13.05
C GLU A 47 1.52 -7.83 -13.97
N ASN A 48 1.82 -9.01 -13.40
CA ASN A 48 2.18 -10.21 -14.13
C ASN A 48 1.23 -11.40 -13.85
N LEU A 49 0.08 -11.16 -13.21
CA LEU A 49 -0.92 -12.18 -12.88
C LEU A 49 -1.43 -12.96 -14.11
N ASP A 50 -1.39 -12.36 -15.30
CA ASP A 50 -1.77 -13.02 -16.55
C ASP A 50 -0.72 -14.02 -17.07
N ASN A 51 0.47 -14.09 -16.46
CA ASN A 51 1.55 -15.00 -16.87
C ASN A 51 1.80 -16.10 -15.81
N PRO A 52 1.20 -17.30 -15.95
CA PRO A 52 1.38 -18.39 -14.99
C PRO A 52 2.81 -18.94 -14.93
N ALA A 53 3.69 -18.52 -15.84
CA ALA A 53 5.09 -18.92 -15.88
C ALA A 53 6.04 -17.80 -15.42
N PHE A 54 5.54 -16.74 -14.77
CA PHE A 54 6.35 -15.60 -14.33
C PHE A 54 7.51 -16.06 -13.43
N THR A 55 8.70 -16.10 -14.01
CA THR A 55 9.93 -16.67 -13.42
C THR A 55 10.64 -15.67 -12.51
N ASP A 56 11.52 -16.16 -11.63
CA ASP A 56 12.38 -15.31 -10.79
C ASP A 56 13.21 -14.31 -11.61
N ASP A 57 13.60 -14.67 -12.84
CA ASP A 57 14.30 -13.78 -13.77
C ASP A 57 13.41 -12.64 -14.27
N GLU A 58 12.12 -12.90 -14.51
CA GLU A 58 11.16 -11.86 -14.90
C GLU A 58 10.80 -10.95 -13.74
N VAL A 59 10.74 -11.48 -12.51
CA VAL A 59 10.67 -10.70 -11.27
C VAL A 59 11.87 -9.77 -11.17
N ALA A 60 13.09 -10.30 -11.39
CA ALA A 60 14.31 -9.50 -11.35
C ALA A 60 14.33 -8.41 -12.44
N ALA A 61 13.85 -8.72 -13.65
CA ALA A 61 13.73 -7.76 -14.74
C ALA A 61 12.71 -6.65 -14.43
N TRP A 62 11.57 -6.99 -13.85
CA TRP A 62 10.57 -6.03 -13.42
C TRP A 62 11.11 -5.12 -12.31
N ILE A 63 11.79 -5.69 -11.31
CA ILE A 63 12.44 -4.93 -10.24
C ILE A 63 13.52 -4.01 -10.82
N ALA A 64 14.36 -4.49 -11.74
CA ALA A 64 15.38 -3.67 -12.38
C ALA A 64 14.77 -2.46 -13.12
N THR A 65 13.62 -2.66 -13.76
CA THR A 65 12.93 -1.61 -14.52
C THR A 65 12.18 -0.62 -13.62
N ASN A 66 11.53 -1.11 -12.55
CA ASN A 66 10.57 -0.32 -11.78
C ASN A 66 11.09 0.14 -10.42
N SER A 67 12.20 -0.43 -9.90
CA SER A 67 12.68 -0.16 -8.54
C SER A 67 13.00 1.31 -8.29
N GLU A 68 13.58 2.03 -9.25
CA GLU A 68 13.87 3.45 -9.07
C GLU A 68 12.58 4.28 -8.97
N THR A 69 11.63 4.03 -9.86
CA THR A 69 10.33 4.71 -9.87
C THR A 69 9.54 4.38 -8.61
N PHE A 70 9.53 3.11 -8.21
CA PHE A 70 8.89 2.66 -6.99
C PHE A 70 9.53 3.28 -5.75
N ASN A 71 10.87 3.41 -5.70
CA ASN A 71 11.56 4.08 -4.61
C ASN A 71 11.11 5.54 -4.47
N LYS A 72 10.96 6.27 -5.59
CA LYS A 72 10.48 7.66 -5.59
C LYS A 72 9.03 7.75 -5.11
N PHE A 73 8.16 6.89 -5.63
CA PHE A 73 6.77 6.76 -5.18
C PHE A 73 6.70 6.50 -3.67
N TYR A 74 7.44 5.51 -3.21
CA TYR A 74 7.49 5.10 -1.81
C TYR A 74 7.97 6.23 -0.88
N GLN A 75 9.04 6.93 -1.27
CA GLN A 75 9.56 8.06 -0.48
C GLN A 75 8.58 9.23 -0.43
N ALA A 76 7.91 9.55 -1.54
CA ALA A 76 6.89 10.59 -1.57
C ALA A 76 5.71 10.23 -0.65
N MET A 77 5.18 9.01 -0.78
CA MET A 77 4.09 8.54 0.05
C MET A 77 4.46 8.45 1.54
N ARG A 78 5.69 8.04 1.88
CA ARG A 78 6.16 7.99 3.27
C ARG A 78 6.28 9.40 3.87
N ALA A 79 6.61 10.40 3.07
CA ALA A 79 6.71 11.78 3.53
C ALA A 79 5.35 12.47 3.65
N GLU A 80 4.43 12.21 2.70
CA GLU A 80 3.16 12.94 2.61
C GLU A 80 2.01 12.24 3.34
N LYS A 81 1.95 10.91 3.27
CA LYS A 81 0.83 10.09 3.77
C LYS A 81 1.31 8.71 4.26
N PRO A 82 2.19 8.65 5.28
CA PRO A 82 2.73 7.39 5.80
C PRO A 82 1.64 6.43 6.30
N GLU A 83 0.54 6.95 6.86
CA GLU A 83 -0.62 6.16 7.29
C GLU A 83 -1.28 5.41 6.12
N GLN A 84 -1.29 6.01 4.93
CA GLN A 84 -1.85 5.39 3.74
C GLN A 84 -0.99 4.24 3.24
N LEU A 85 0.35 4.35 3.32
CA LEU A 85 1.26 3.25 3.01
C LEU A 85 1.05 2.05 3.94
N ILE A 86 0.88 2.30 5.24
CA ILE A 86 0.63 1.23 6.21
C ILE A 86 -0.73 0.59 5.96
N GLY A 87 -1.75 1.39 5.65
CA GLY A 87 -3.08 0.88 5.29
C GLY A 87 -3.03 -0.06 4.10
N TRP A 88 -2.37 0.37 3.01
CA TRP A 88 -2.17 -0.48 1.83
C TRP A 88 -1.35 -1.73 2.14
N TRP A 89 -0.31 -1.60 2.95
CA TRP A 89 0.50 -2.75 3.35
C TRP A 89 -0.33 -3.79 4.11
N LYS A 90 -1.20 -3.37 5.04
CA LYS A 90 -2.10 -4.30 5.75
C LYS A 90 -3.05 -5.02 4.80
N ASN A 91 -3.60 -4.31 3.81
CA ASN A 91 -4.48 -4.92 2.80
C ASN A 91 -3.71 -5.90 1.89
N VAL A 92 -2.51 -5.53 1.44
CA VAL A 92 -1.64 -6.40 0.62
C VAL A 92 -1.28 -7.69 1.35
N MET A 93 -1.12 -7.63 2.68
CA MET A 93 -0.80 -8.78 3.52
C MET A 93 -2.03 -9.58 3.95
N ASP A 94 -3.24 -9.10 3.67
CA ASP A 94 -4.47 -9.83 3.94
C ASP A 94 -4.68 -10.87 2.84
N GLU A 95 -4.45 -12.15 3.17
CA GLU A 95 -4.59 -13.27 2.23
C GLU A 95 -6.01 -13.41 1.67
N ASP A 96 -7.03 -12.91 2.38
CA ASP A 96 -8.42 -12.89 1.92
C ASP A 96 -8.72 -11.66 1.03
N ASN A 97 -7.83 -10.67 1.00
CA ASN A 97 -7.99 -9.41 0.26
C ASN A 97 -6.70 -8.99 -0.46
N LEU A 98 -6.11 -9.91 -1.23
CA LEU A 98 -4.92 -9.72 -2.07
C LEU A 98 -5.15 -8.76 -3.27
N ASN A 99 -6.09 -7.82 -3.17
CA ASN A 99 -6.36 -6.82 -4.18
C ASN A 99 -6.54 -5.45 -3.53
N ASP A 100 -5.49 -4.64 -3.56
CA ASP A 100 -5.57 -3.23 -3.17
C ASP A 100 -5.64 -2.33 -4.42
N GLY A 101 -6.87 -2.14 -4.90
CA GLY A 101 -7.15 -1.34 -6.09
C GLY A 101 -6.72 0.13 -5.95
N ASP A 102 -6.75 0.67 -4.73
CA ASP A 102 -6.33 2.05 -4.47
C ASP A 102 -4.81 2.18 -4.57
N PHE A 103 -4.06 1.24 -3.98
CA PHE A 103 -2.61 1.18 -4.12
C PHE A 103 -2.20 1.02 -5.58
N ILE A 104 -2.80 0.06 -6.30
CA ILE A 104 -2.51 -0.20 -7.72
C ILE A 104 -2.83 1.05 -8.57
N GLY A 105 -3.93 1.73 -8.25
CA GLY A 105 -4.37 2.96 -8.92
C GLY A 105 -3.39 4.11 -8.71
N GLU A 106 -2.96 4.37 -7.48
CA GLU A 106 -1.99 5.44 -7.17
C GLU A 106 -0.62 5.15 -7.78
N TRP A 107 -0.16 3.90 -7.72
CA TRP A 107 1.05 3.47 -8.43
C TRP A 107 0.96 3.72 -9.94
N SER A 108 -0.18 3.36 -10.55
CA SER A 108 -0.40 3.55 -11.99
C SER A 108 -0.40 5.03 -12.39
N LYS A 109 -1.02 5.90 -11.59
CA LYS A 109 -1.00 7.36 -11.80
C LYS A 109 0.43 7.91 -11.69
N PHE A 110 1.17 7.47 -10.67
CA PHE A 110 2.55 7.89 -10.47
C PHE A 110 3.44 7.48 -11.66
N LYS A 111 3.28 6.25 -12.17
CA LYS A 111 3.98 5.81 -13.38
C LYS A 111 3.66 6.67 -14.60
N VAL A 112 2.42 7.13 -14.77
CA VAL A 112 2.06 8.00 -15.91
C VAL A 112 2.68 9.40 -15.76
N GLU A 113 2.72 9.94 -14.54
CA GLU A 113 3.26 11.26 -14.27
C GLU A 113 4.81 11.31 -14.36
N TYR A 114 5.49 10.25 -13.92
CA TYR A 114 6.96 10.19 -13.82
C TYR A 114 7.62 9.29 -14.88
N GLY A 115 6.88 8.36 -15.49
CA GLY A 115 7.35 7.44 -16.52
C GLY A 115 7.90 8.08 -17.80
N PRO A 116 7.32 9.17 -18.36
CA PRO A 116 7.89 9.81 -19.55
C PRO A 116 9.21 10.57 -19.28
N ARG A 117 9.70 10.63 -18.02
CA ARG A 117 11.00 11.25 -17.68
C ARG A 117 12.17 10.26 -17.59
N LEU A 118 11.91 8.96 -17.77
CA LEU A 118 12.93 7.90 -17.72
C LEU A 118 13.36 7.39 -19.10
N ILE A 119 12.81 7.97 -20.18
CA ILE A 119 13.26 7.77 -21.55
C ILE A 119 13.75 9.13 -22.08
N ASN A 120 14.97 9.51 -21.69
CA ASN A 120 15.83 10.47 -22.41
C ASN A 120 17.27 10.29 -21.96
#